data_AF-A0A2A5SC36-F1
#
_entry.id   AF-A0A2A5SC36-F1
#
_cell.length_a   1.000
_cell.length_b   1.000
_cell.length_c   1.000
_cell.angle_alpha   90.00
_cell.angle_beta   90.00
_cell.angle_gamma   90.00
#
_symmetry.space_group_name_H-M   'P 1'
#
loop_
_entity.id
_entity.type
_entity.pdbx_description
1 polymer ?
#
loop_
_entity_poly.entity_id
_entity_poly.type
_entity_poly.pdbx_seq_one_letter_code
_entity_poly.pdbx_strand_id
1 'polypeptide(L)' 'MIPKKDLQKTTGYIHGANNPVGIWQNKKFPIFIDSIALEHDFIVCSAGEVGRSIKIAPKVLADFVHAQFVEIRE' A
#
# COMPACT_ATOMS: atom_id res chain seq x y z
N MET A 1 -13.45 -1.78 5.66
CA MET A 1 -12.49 -0.69 5.99
C MET A 1 -12.25 -0.65 7.51
N ILE A 2 -11.06 -0.23 7.95
CA ILE A 2 -10.70 -0.09 9.38
C ILE A 2 -11.21 1.26 9.93
N PRO A 3 -11.80 1.34 11.14
CA PRO A 3 -12.18 2.61 11.76
C PRO A 3 -10.98 3.56 11.94
N LYS A 4 -11.16 4.86 11.69
CA LYS A 4 -10.07 5.87 11.74
C LYS A 4 -9.35 5.92 13.09
N LYS A 5 -10.07 5.75 14.19
CA LYS A 5 -9.52 5.73 15.56
C LYS A 5 -8.53 4.58 15.80
N ASP A 6 -8.68 3.48 15.06
CA ASP A 6 -7.87 2.27 15.24
C ASP A 6 -6.73 2.16 14.21
N LEU A 7 -6.72 3.05 13.20
CA LEU A 7 -5.82 3.01 12.05
C LEU A 7 -4.34 3.04 12.48
N GLN A 8 -3.92 4.07 13.20
CA GLN A 8 -2.52 4.23 13.59
C GLN A 8 -2.04 3.10 14.51
N LYS A 9 -2.90 2.63 15.42
CA LYS A 9 -2.59 1.48 16.28
C LYS A 9 -2.37 0.21 15.45
N THR A 10 -3.19 0.03 14.41
CA THR A 10 -3.18 -1.16 13.56
C THR A 10 -2.01 -1.15 12.57
N THR A 11 -1.83 -0.05 11.84
CA THR A 11 -0.89 0.05 10.71
C THR A 11 0.43 0.73 11.05
N GLY A 12 0.48 1.49 12.15
CA GLY A 12 1.60 2.37 12.48
C GLY A 12 1.53 3.75 11.82
N TYR A 13 0.56 3.99 10.93
CA TYR A 13 0.46 5.23 10.16
C TYR A 13 -0.81 6.01 10.46
N ILE A 14 -0.66 7.34 10.50
CA ILE A 14 -1.81 8.25 10.56
C ILE A 14 -2.62 8.20 9.27
N HIS A 15 -3.85 8.72 9.34
CA HIS A 15 -4.69 8.86 8.15
C HIS A 15 -3.99 9.73 7.09
N GLY A 16 -4.03 9.29 5.82
CA GLY A 16 -3.33 9.95 4.71
C GLY A 16 -1.86 9.53 4.52
N ALA A 17 -1.30 8.69 5.40
CA ALA A 17 0.11 8.28 5.35
C ALA A 17 0.32 6.76 5.30
N ASN A 18 -0.70 5.96 4.97
CA ASN A 18 -0.57 4.50 4.99
C ASN A 18 0.31 4.01 3.84
N ASN A 19 1.47 3.46 4.19
CA ASN A 19 2.48 3.01 3.24
C ASN A 19 2.55 1.46 3.22
N PRO A 20 2.43 0.82 2.03
CA PRO A 20 2.40 -0.64 1.94
C PRO A 20 3.73 -1.29 2.37
N VAL A 21 4.87 -0.62 2.12
CA VAL A 21 6.21 -1.12 2.45
C VAL A 21 6.40 -1.24 3.96
N GLY A 22 6.15 -0.15 4.71
CA GLY A 22 6.30 -0.12 6.15
C GLY A 22 5.25 -0.96 6.88
N ILE A 23 4.02 -1.04 6.34
CA ILE A 23 2.97 -1.92 6.87
C ILE A 23 3.41 -3.38 6.74
N TRP A 24 3.84 -3.82 5.56
CA TRP A 24 4.33 -5.18 5.38
C TRP A 24 5.58 -5.44 6.23
N GLN A 25 6.54 -4.50 6.27
CA GLN A 25 7.77 -4.70 7.02
C GLN A 25 7.54 -4.89 8.53
N ASN A 26 6.63 -4.11 9.12
CA ASN A 26 6.44 -4.11 10.58
C ASN A 26 5.29 -5.01 11.05
N LYS A 27 4.26 -5.19 10.24
CA LYS A 27 3.03 -5.92 10.62
C LYS A 27 2.85 -7.22 9.85
N LYS A 28 3.51 -7.37 8.69
CA LYS A 28 3.40 -8.55 7.81
C LYS A 28 1.95 -8.84 7.39
N PHE A 29 1.12 -7.80 7.28
CA PHE A 29 -0.20 -7.95 6.71
C PHE A 29 -0.10 -8.33 5.23
N PRO A 30 -1.02 -9.18 4.73
CA PRO A 30 -1.08 -9.47 3.31
C PRO A 30 -1.39 -8.17 2.54
N ILE A 31 -0.70 -7.98 1.43
CA ILE A 31 -0.90 -6.83 0.55
C ILE A 31 -1.58 -7.33 -0.72
N PHE A 32 -2.69 -6.69 -1.05
CA PHE A 32 -3.40 -6.91 -2.31
C PHE A 32 -3.35 -5.62 -3.11
N ILE A 33 -2.98 -5.73 -4.38
CA ILE A 33 -2.95 -4.60 -5.32
C ILE A 33 -3.97 -4.95 -6.40
N ASP A 34 -4.77 -3.97 -6.82
CA ASP A 34 -5.71 -4.22 -7.91
C ASP A 34 -4.98 -4.54 -9.21
N SER A 35 -5.47 -5.51 -9.97
CA SER A 35 -4.90 -5.95 -11.25
C SER A 35 -4.78 -4.84 -12.29
N ILE A 36 -5.60 -3.77 -12.24
CA ILE A 36 -5.45 -2.62 -13.15
C ILE A 36 -4.07 -1.96 -13.04
N ALA A 37 -3.40 -2.09 -11.88
CA ALA A 37 -2.06 -1.56 -11.71
C ALA A 37 -1.09 -2.11 -12.77
N LEU A 38 -1.33 -3.33 -13.29
CA LEU A 38 -0.51 -3.95 -14.34
C LEU A 38 -0.61 -3.26 -15.70
N GLU A 39 -1.63 -2.43 -15.93
CA GLU A 39 -1.81 -1.65 -17.16
C GLU A 39 -0.98 -0.35 -17.18
N HIS A 40 -0.27 -0.05 -16.09
CA HIS A 40 0.50 1.18 -15.94
C HIS A 40 2.00 0.88 -15.69
N ASP A 41 2.87 1.67 -16.32
CA ASP A 41 4.32 1.60 -16.08
C ASP A 41 4.67 1.94 -14.62
N PHE A 42 3.91 2.86 -14.03
CA PHE A 42 4.11 3.34 -12.66
C PHE A 42 2.79 3.59 -11.95
N ILE A 43 2.78 3.28 -10.65
CA ILE A 43 1.74 3.68 -9.71
C ILE A 43 2.31 4.63 -8.66
N VAL A 44 1.42 5.35 -7.98
CA VAL A 44 1.78 6.25 -6.89
C VAL A 44 1.12 5.76 -5.61
N CYS A 45 1.91 5.58 -4.56
CA CYS A 45 1.42 5.26 -3.21
C CYS A 45 2.04 6.20 -2.17
N SER A 46 1.47 6.24 -0.97
CA SER A 46 2.00 7.08 0.12
C SER A 46 3.44 6.68 0.47
N ALA A 47 4.29 7.66 0.77
CA ALA A 47 5.66 7.43 1.25
C ALA A 47 5.75 7.18 2.77
N GLY A 48 4.62 7.14 3.49
CA GLY A 48 4.60 7.01 4.95
C GLY A 48 4.59 8.33 5.70
N GLU A 49 4.57 9.46 4.98
CA GLU A 49 4.49 10.82 5.49
C GLU A 49 3.47 11.60 4.65
N VAL A 50 2.65 12.43 5.30
CA VAL A 50 1.66 13.25 4.61
C VAL A 50 2.35 14.23 3.66
N GLY A 51 1.81 14.37 2.44
CA GLY A 51 2.39 15.24 1.41
C GLY A 51 3.55 14.61 0.63
N ARG A 52 3.87 13.34 0.88
CA ARG A 52 4.92 12.62 0.15
C ARG A 52 4.40 11.31 -0.43
N SER A 53 4.86 11.02 -1.65
CA SER A 53 4.47 9.83 -2.39
C SER A 53 5.67 9.16 -3.04
N ILE A 54 5.54 7.86 -3.28
CA ILE A 54 6.50 7.05 -4.03
C ILE A 54 5.88 6.74 -5.39
N LYS A 55 6.61 7.07 -6.47
CA LYS A 55 6.32 6.59 -7.83
C LYS A 55 7.16 5.35 -8.09
N ILE A 56 6.53 4.22 -8.36
CA ILE A 56 7.20 2.92 -8.49
C ILE A 56 6.49 2.04 -9.49
N ALA A 57 7.24 1.18 -10.18
CA ALA A 57 6.65 0.15 -11.03
C ALA A 57 5.81 -0.82 -10.16
N PRO A 58 4.59 -1.18 -10.57
CA PRO A 58 3.66 -1.97 -9.75
C PRO A 58 4.24 -3.32 -9.37
N LYS A 59 4.90 -4.00 -10.33
CA LYS A 59 5.52 -5.31 -10.10
C LYS A 59 6.68 -5.23 -9.09
N VAL A 60 7.50 -4.19 -9.16
CA VAL A 60 8.61 -3.98 -8.20
C VAL A 60 8.07 -3.78 -6.79
N LEU A 61 7.00 -2.99 -6.63
CA LEU A 61 6.36 -2.84 -5.32
C LEU A 61 5.80 -4.18 -4.83
N ALA A 62 5.08 -4.90 -5.69
CA ALA A 62 4.46 -6.18 -5.35
C ALA A 62 5.49 -7.22 -4.93
N ASP A 63 6.59 -7.34 -5.68
CA ASP A 63 7.70 -8.26 -5.37
C ASP A 63 8.31 -7.94 -4.00
N PHE A 64 8.52 -6.65 -3.71
CA PHE A 64 9.13 -6.22 -2.44
C PHE A 64 8.25 -6.52 -1.22
N VAL A 65 6.93 -6.31 -1.33
CA VAL A 65 5.99 -6.50 -0.21
C VAL A 65 5.23 -7.83 -0.27
N HIS A 66 5.62 -8.74 -1.17
CA HIS A 66 4.94 -10.00 -1.44
C HIS A 66 3.43 -9.84 -1.69
N ALA A 67 3.05 -8.84 -2.49
CA ALA A 67 1.66 -8.59 -2.81
C ALA A 67 1.11 -9.56 -3.85
N GLN A 68 -0.20 -9.74 -3.84
CA GLN A 68 -0.94 -10.41 -4.91
C GLN A 68 -1.73 -9.39 -5.73
N PHE A 69 -1.69 -9.55 -7.05
CA PHE A 69 -2.58 -8.81 -7.96
C PHE A 69 -3.92 -9.54 -8.06
N VAL A 70 -5.02 -8.82 -7.82
CA VAL A 70 -6.39 -9.36 -7.77
C VAL A 70 -7.39 -8.34 -8.30
N GLU A 71 -8.50 -8.77 -8.87
CA GLU A 71 -9.64 -7.89 -9.20
C GLU A 71 -10.39 -7.56 -7.90
N ILE A 72 -10.27 -6.32 -7.39
CA ILE A 72 -10.84 -5.90 -6.10
C ILE A 72 -11.55 -4.53 -6.14
N ARG A 73 -11.62 -3.89 -7.30
CA ARG A 73 -12.45 -2.71 -7.53
C ARG A 73 -13.94 -3.07 -7.49
N GLU A 74 -14.75 -2.12 -7.00
CA GLU A 74 -16.22 -2.16 -7.00
C GLU A 74 -16.81 -1.78 -8.37
#